data_AF-A0A8H6FPP3-F1
#
_entry.id   AF-A0A8H6FPP3-F1
#
_cell.length_a   1.000
_cell.length_b   1.000
_cell.length_c   1.000
_cell.angle_alpha   90.00
_cell.angle_beta   90.00
_cell.angle_gamma   90.00
#
_symmetry.space_group_name_H-M   'P 1'
#
loop_
_entity.id
_entity.type
_entity.pdbx_description
1 polymer ?
#
loop_
_entity_poly.entity_id
_entity_poly.type
_entity_poly.pdbx_seq_one_letter_code
_entity_poly.pdbx_strand_id
1 'polypeptide(L)'
;MLHSFFFLPIISFLVTVSPVQAHLRGSTRFTEFFPLLRPELTNISANTCASSLSFYLETQDRLACDAHINCILSNMVQLDQIDMTNAGILLGLLPIFVATFGPTIAEIALLSSRRPLLSFLLSVGVPAIFIIRPMAYADPLELLTPIRGEFTIPRFTSKRLALLLSGAEYLIVSLAIVNILWVSYELQLRTVLAWKCLPFMPVVWALLPCIIHLLAAWTFNHSGVMRRVKLEHQTDSLGRRDSLATRFLTWTRTEFILCANQEDETLQDTSPEVLTVTLNWLATVMGSIHVIFGIVVFAGLLFISLLDASIVAVRYMVSILVCRLVLKFEISGARGTTKLEKREDVFPGLELQRRKPWAGTTTSFDSQKMPIARMYAARRVDSDEASQKMPIARVYAARRVDSDETYWSP
;
A
#
# COMPACT_ATOMS: atom_id res chain seq x y z
N MET A 1 -10.41 26.82 11.14
CA MET A 1 -9.38 26.94 12.21
C MET A 1 -8.80 25.62 12.71
N LEU A 2 -9.37 24.43 12.41
CA LEU A 2 -8.69 23.13 12.66
C LEU A 2 -7.60 22.76 11.64
N HIS A 3 -7.39 23.59 10.61
CA HIS A 3 -6.48 23.33 9.49
C HIS A 3 -4.99 23.30 9.88
N SER A 4 -4.59 23.92 11.00
CA SER A 4 -3.18 23.95 11.44
C SER A 4 -2.75 22.74 12.28
N PHE A 5 -3.71 21.97 12.82
CA PHE A 5 -3.40 20.84 13.71
C PHE A 5 -2.95 19.57 12.97
N PHE A 6 -3.12 19.47 11.65
CA PHE A 6 -2.66 18.33 10.85
C PHE A 6 -1.33 18.58 10.13
N PHE A 7 -0.96 19.83 9.85
CA PHE A 7 0.36 20.18 9.29
C PHE A 7 1.45 20.29 10.37
N LEU A 8 1.10 20.73 11.58
CA LEU A 8 2.01 20.77 12.72
C LEU A 8 2.58 19.40 13.12
N PRO A 9 1.85 18.26 13.11
CA PRO A 9 2.43 16.95 13.37
C PRO A 9 3.30 16.45 12.22
N ILE A 10 3.10 16.84 10.95
CA ILE A 10 3.99 16.43 9.84
C ILE A 10 5.35 17.13 9.95
N ILE A 11 5.33 18.46 10.19
CA ILE A 11 6.55 19.23 10.43
C ILE A 11 7.15 18.83 11.79
N SER A 12 6.34 18.62 12.83
CA SER A 12 6.80 18.12 14.13
C SER A 12 7.29 16.69 14.07
N PHE A 13 6.82 15.82 13.18
CA PHE A 13 7.32 14.45 13.02
C PHE A 13 8.66 14.46 12.27
N LEU A 14 8.78 15.26 11.21
CA LEU A 14 10.05 15.51 10.53
C LEU A 14 11.07 16.24 11.44
N VAL A 15 10.60 17.10 12.35
CA VAL A 15 11.43 17.83 13.32
C VAL A 15 11.70 17.01 14.60
N THR A 16 10.84 16.05 14.99
CA THR A 16 11.07 15.15 16.16
C THR A 16 11.92 13.93 15.83
N VAL A 17 12.12 13.59 14.55
CA VAL A 17 13.24 12.73 14.14
C VAL A 17 14.59 13.42 14.44
N SER A 18 14.63 14.75 14.55
CA SER A 18 15.84 15.50 14.84
C SER A 18 16.37 15.40 16.29
N PRO A 19 15.57 15.44 17.37
CA PRO A 19 16.05 15.17 18.72
C PRO A 19 16.48 13.70 18.94
N VAL A 20 16.06 12.74 18.11
CA VAL A 20 16.63 11.37 18.11
C VAL A 20 18.08 11.38 17.61
N GLN A 21 18.46 12.32 16.74
CA GLN A 21 19.86 12.49 16.29
C GLN A 21 20.79 12.93 17.44
N ALA A 22 20.26 13.59 18.49
CA ALA A 22 21.08 14.09 19.60
C ALA A 22 21.46 12.99 20.61
N HIS A 23 20.68 11.90 20.71
CA HIS A 23 20.97 10.78 21.63
C HIS A 23 21.80 9.64 20.98
N LEU A 24 22.01 9.68 19.66
CA LEU A 24 22.82 8.72 18.90
C LEU A 24 24.30 9.12 18.77
N ARG A 25 24.79 10.08 19.58
CA ARG A 25 26.21 10.49 19.58
C ARG A 25 27.18 9.41 20.07
N GLY A 26 26.70 8.37 20.73
CA GLY A 26 27.45 7.13 20.90
C GLY A 26 27.28 6.27 19.66
N SER A 27 28.14 6.42 18.66
CA SER A 27 28.08 5.57 17.47
C SER A 27 28.50 4.15 17.83
N THR A 28 27.54 3.28 18.14
CA THR A 28 27.74 1.82 18.28
C THR A 28 27.84 1.11 16.93
N ARG A 29 28.01 1.86 15.83
CA ARG A 29 28.22 1.26 14.52
C ARG A 29 29.62 0.65 14.47
N PHE A 30 29.73 -0.46 13.75
CA PHE A 30 30.92 -1.30 13.68
C PHE A 30 31.30 -2.02 14.99
N THR A 31 30.53 -1.83 16.07
CA THR A 31 30.64 -2.63 17.30
C THR A 31 29.56 -3.68 17.41
N GLU A 32 28.38 -3.42 16.83
CA GLU A 32 27.27 -4.37 16.76
C GLU A 32 26.97 -4.79 15.33
N PHE A 33 26.86 -6.10 15.11
CA PHE A 33 26.54 -6.70 13.81
C PHE A 33 25.41 -7.73 13.94
N PHE A 34 24.86 -8.12 12.80
CA PHE A 34 23.87 -9.20 12.73
C PHE A 34 24.46 -10.55 13.21
N PRO A 35 23.65 -11.39 13.89
CA PRO A 35 24.15 -12.55 14.62
C PRO A 35 25.05 -13.49 13.82
N LEU A 36 24.77 -13.71 12.52
CA LEU A 36 25.51 -14.69 11.73
C LEU A 36 26.95 -14.25 11.45
N LEU A 37 27.14 -13.00 11.01
CA LEU A 37 28.46 -12.44 10.70
C LEU A 37 29.15 -11.79 11.90
N ARG A 38 28.46 -11.65 13.03
CA ARG A 38 28.97 -10.96 14.24
C ARG A 38 30.34 -11.43 14.72
N PRO A 39 30.59 -12.73 14.97
CA PRO A 39 31.86 -13.14 15.58
C PRO A 39 33.07 -12.76 14.71
N GLU A 40 32.94 -12.91 13.38
CA GLU A 40 33.98 -12.56 12.43
C GLU A 40 34.13 -11.04 12.28
N LEU A 41 33.02 -10.34 12.03
CA LEU A 41 33.03 -8.89 11.83
C LEU A 41 33.51 -8.12 13.05
N THR A 42 33.10 -8.52 14.26
CA THR A 42 33.59 -7.88 15.49
C THR A 42 35.08 -8.14 15.68
N ASN A 43 35.58 -9.34 15.35
CA ASN A 43 37.01 -9.65 15.42
C ASN A 43 37.82 -8.80 14.42
N ILE A 44 37.38 -8.73 13.16
CA ILE A 44 38.04 -7.92 12.12
C ILE A 44 38.00 -6.43 12.50
N SER A 45 36.83 -5.92 12.89
CA SER A 45 36.61 -4.51 13.26
C SER A 45 37.48 -4.09 14.45
N ALA A 46 37.45 -4.87 15.55
CA ALA A 46 38.09 -4.50 16.81
C ALA A 46 39.59 -4.83 16.86
N ASN A 47 40.06 -5.85 16.13
CA ASN A 47 41.46 -6.27 16.16
C ASN A 47 42.21 -5.83 14.90
N THR A 48 41.90 -6.42 13.74
CA THR A 48 42.63 -6.15 12.48
C THR A 48 42.47 -4.70 12.02
N CYS A 49 41.28 -4.13 12.19
CA CYS A 49 40.91 -2.78 11.77
C CYS A 49 40.83 -1.79 12.94
N ALA A 50 41.49 -2.09 14.07
CA ALA A 50 41.44 -1.26 15.29
C ALA A 50 41.79 0.21 15.03
N SER A 51 42.80 0.46 14.19
CA SER A 51 43.25 1.82 13.88
C SER A 51 42.23 2.61 13.04
N SER A 52 41.52 1.97 12.11
CA SER A 52 40.48 2.64 11.34
C SER A 52 39.20 2.82 12.16
N LEU A 53 38.92 1.89 13.09
CA LEU A 53 37.83 2.02 14.05
C LEU A 53 38.04 3.20 15.00
N SER A 54 39.24 3.36 15.58
CA SER A 54 39.54 4.50 16.46
C SER A 54 39.43 5.83 15.72
N PHE A 55 39.92 5.89 14.47
CA PHE A 55 39.81 7.06 13.61
C PHE A 55 38.33 7.42 13.31
N TYR A 56 37.50 6.41 13.07
CA TYR A 56 36.06 6.58 12.91
C TYR A 56 35.37 7.12 14.17
N LEU A 57 35.67 6.54 15.34
CA LEU A 57 35.07 6.93 16.61
C LEU A 57 35.43 8.37 17.02
N GLU A 58 36.65 8.81 16.68
CA GLU A 58 37.15 10.16 16.96
C GLU A 58 36.56 11.21 16.01
N THR A 59 36.58 10.93 14.70
CA THR A 59 36.24 11.94 13.68
C THR A 59 34.75 11.94 13.32
N GLN A 60 34.14 10.75 13.26
CA GLN A 60 32.76 10.53 12.83
C GLN A 60 32.41 11.13 11.45
N ASP A 61 33.39 11.25 10.56
CA ASP A 61 33.20 11.79 9.22
C ASP A 61 33.00 10.67 8.18
N ARG A 62 32.68 11.09 6.95
CA ARG A 62 32.48 10.15 5.83
C ARG A 62 33.78 9.42 5.48
N LEU A 63 34.92 10.12 5.52
CA LEU A 63 36.20 9.56 5.10
C LEU A 63 36.66 8.45 6.05
N ALA A 64 36.54 8.65 7.37
CA ALA A 64 36.87 7.63 8.36
C ALA A 64 35.94 6.42 8.25
N CYS A 65 34.65 6.65 7.97
CA CYS A 65 33.70 5.58 7.74
C CYS A 65 34.05 4.75 6.50
N ASP A 66 34.32 5.39 5.36
CA ASP A 66 34.71 4.72 4.12
C ASP A 66 36.05 3.96 4.30
N ALA A 67 37.02 4.53 5.02
CA ALA A 67 38.28 3.88 5.35
C ALA A 67 38.08 2.62 6.21
N HIS A 68 37.20 2.68 7.21
CA HIS A 68 36.92 1.54 8.07
C HIS A 68 36.12 0.43 7.35
N ILE A 69 35.12 0.79 6.54
CA ILE A 69 34.41 -0.15 5.66
C ILE A 69 35.39 -0.89 4.75
N ASN A 70 36.31 -0.17 4.08
CA ASN A 70 37.30 -0.77 3.18
C ASN A 70 38.29 -1.68 3.93
N CYS A 71 38.63 -1.35 5.18
CA CYS A 71 39.45 -2.22 6.02
C CYS A 71 38.73 -3.54 6.32
N ILE A 72 37.45 -3.49 6.72
CA ILE A 72 36.67 -4.69 7.01
C ILE A 72 36.52 -5.54 5.75
N LEU A 73 36.12 -4.92 4.63
CA LEU A 73 35.90 -5.64 3.37
C LEU A 73 37.18 -6.30 2.84
N SER A 74 38.35 -5.67 2.99
CA SER A 74 39.61 -6.26 2.52
C SER A 74 40.12 -7.44 3.36
N ASN A 75 39.65 -7.58 4.61
CA ASN A 75 40.03 -8.66 5.52
C ASN A 75 38.94 -9.73 5.71
N MET A 76 37.77 -9.55 5.10
CA MET A 76 36.67 -10.51 5.15
C MET A 76 36.91 -11.68 4.19
N VAL A 77 36.50 -12.89 4.57
CA VAL A 77 36.56 -14.06 3.69
C VAL A 77 35.68 -13.84 2.44
N GLN A 78 36.17 -14.26 1.28
CA GLN A 78 35.48 -14.05 -0.01
C GLN A 78 34.07 -14.65 -0.04
N LEU A 79 33.84 -15.76 0.68
CA LEU A 79 32.53 -16.39 0.78
C LEU A 79 31.48 -15.48 1.44
N ASP A 80 31.84 -14.78 2.52
CA ASP A 80 30.93 -13.87 3.22
C ASP A 80 30.65 -12.60 2.43
N GLN A 81 31.61 -12.16 1.60
CA GLN A 81 31.37 -11.06 0.65
C GLN A 81 30.31 -11.43 -0.40
N ILE A 82 30.35 -12.68 -0.89
CA ILE A 82 29.34 -13.20 -1.82
C ILE A 82 27.99 -13.32 -1.12
N ASP A 83 27.96 -13.83 0.12
CA ASP A 83 26.72 -13.94 0.91
C ASP A 83 26.07 -12.57 1.16
N MET A 84 26.87 -11.57 1.57
CA MET A 84 26.42 -10.19 1.75
C MET A 84 25.90 -9.58 0.44
N THR A 85 26.53 -9.90 -0.69
CA THR A 85 26.05 -9.45 -2.01
C THR A 85 24.68 -10.03 -2.32
N ASN A 86 24.46 -11.33 -2.04
CA ASN A 86 23.16 -11.97 -2.20
C ASN A 86 22.11 -11.39 -1.26
N ALA A 87 22.49 -11.06 -0.02
CA ALA A 87 21.63 -10.37 0.94
C ALA A 87 21.17 -9.00 0.40
N GLY A 88 22.09 -8.24 -0.19
CA GLY A 88 21.79 -6.96 -0.85
C GLY A 88 20.78 -7.10 -1.99
N ILE A 89 20.87 -8.15 -2.79
CA ILE A 89 19.86 -8.43 -3.84
C ILE A 89 18.49 -8.69 -3.22
N LEU A 90 18.41 -9.56 -2.21
CA LEU A 90 17.15 -9.89 -1.54
C LEU A 90 16.50 -8.66 -0.90
N LEU A 91 17.29 -7.88 -0.14
CA LEU A 91 16.82 -6.65 0.50
C LEU A 91 16.46 -5.59 -0.54
N GLY A 92 17.20 -5.49 -1.64
CA GLY A 92 16.88 -4.61 -2.77
C GLY A 92 15.51 -4.91 -3.39
N LEU A 93 15.08 -6.18 -3.41
CA LEU A 93 13.75 -6.58 -3.90
C LEU A 93 12.63 -6.41 -2.86
N LEU A 94 12.98 -6.28 -1.57
CA LEU A 94 12.01 -6.18 -0.47
C LEU A 94 10.97 -5.06 -0.68
N PRO A 95 11.33 -3.82 -1.08
CA PRO A 95 10.36 -2.76 -1.33
C PRO A 95 9.29 -3.14 -2.36
N ILE A 96 9.64 -3.96 -3.36
CA ILE A 96 8.68 -4.44 -4.38
C ILE A 96 7.73 -5.47 -3.77
N PHE A 97 8.25 -6.43 -3.00
CA PHE A 97 7.41 -7.42 -2.32
C PHE A 97 6.44 -6.75 -1.35
N VAL A 98 6.95 -5.84 -0.53
CA VAL A 98 6.19 -5.02 0.42
C VAL A 98 5.14 -4.18 -0.30
N ALA A 99 5.48 -3.55 -1.43
CA ALA A 99 4.52 -2.79 -2.24
C ALA A 99 3.40 -3.68 -2.81
N THR A 100 3.70 -4.93 -3.18
CA THR A 100 2.70 -5.88 -3.73
C THR A 100 1.57 -6.17 -2.75
N PHE A 101 1.87 -6.21 -1.45
CA PHE A 101 0.87 -6.41 -0.40
C PHE A 101 0.42 -5.10 0.27
N GLY A 102 0.98 -3.97 -0.18
CA GLY A 102 0.68 -2.65 0.34
C GLY A 102 -0.77 -2.24 0.07
N PRO A 103 -1.28 -1.26 0.80
CA PRO A 103 -2.54 -0.65 0.45
C PRO A 103 -2.41 0.25 -0.77
N THR A 104 -3.48 0.32 -1.54
CA THR A 104 -3.65 1.34 -2.56
C THR A 104 -3.97 2.69 -1.92
N ILE A 105 -3.72 3.74 -2.69
CA ILE A 105 -4.09 5.11 -2.33
C ILE A 105 -5.60 5.22 -2.10
N ALA A 106 -6.40 4.60 -2.96
CA ALA A 106 -7.86 4.62 -2.88
C ALA A 106 -8.40 3.93 -1.63
N GLU A 107 -7.83 2.79 -1.23
CA GLU A 107 -8.26 2.06 -0.01
C GLU A 107 -8.02 2.87 1.27
N ILE A 108 -6.84 3.49 1.40
CA ILE A 108 -6.53 4.35 2.55
C ILE A 108 -7.38 5.62 2.52
N ALA A 109 -7.58 6.24 1.35
CA ALA A 109 -8.44 7.40 1.21
C ALA A 109 -9.87 7.09 1.65
N LEU A 110 -10.44 5.98 1.18
CA LEU A 110 -11.77 5.53 1.57
C LEU A 110 -11.87 5.28 3.07
N LEU A 111 -10.94 4.52 3.66
CA LEU A 111 -10.96 4.26 5.11
C LEU A 111 -10.79 5.56 5.92
N SER A 112 -9.97 6.49 5.47
CA SER A 112 -9.73 7.77 6.15
C SER A 112 -10.98 8.63 6.30
N SER A 113 -11.98 8.44 5.43
CA SER A 113 -13.25 9.17 5.49
C SER A 113 -14.15 8.69 6.64
N ARG A 114 -13.94 7.45 7.10
CA ARG A 114 -14.75 6.75 8.11
C ARG A 114 -14.01 6.60 9.44
N ARG A 115 -12.75 6.18 9.40
CA ARG A 115 -11.86 5.91 10.56
C ARG A 115 -10.47 6.51 10.33
N PRO A 116 -10.33 7.85 10.38
CA PRO A 116 -9.09 8.55 10.08
C PRO A 116 -7.89 8.13 10.93
N LEU A 117 -8.07 7.83 12.23
CA LEU A 117 -6.94 7.45 13.08
C LEU A 117 -6.44 6.05 12.73
N LEU A 118 -7.34 5.08 12.54
CA LEU A 118 -6.96 3.74 12.09
C LEU A 118 -6.28 3.78 10.73
N SER A 119 -6.82 4.55 9.79
CA SER A 119 -6.23 4.76 8.46
C SER A 119 -4.82 5.32 8.53
N PHE A 120 -4.57 6.27 9.43
CA PHE A 120 -3.24 6.82 9.67
C PHE A 120 -2.28 5.77 10.26
N LEU A 121 -2.71 5.03 11.28
CA LEU A 121 -1.90 3.97 11.88
C LEU A 121 -1.55 2.87 10.87
N LEU A 122 -2.50 2.47 10.03
CA LEU A 122 -2.25 1.53 8.92
C LEU A 122 -1.23 2.09 7.92
N SER A 123 -1.26 3.38 7.64
CA SER A 123 -0.28 4.03 6.75
C SER A 123 1.14 4.06 7.34
N VAL A 124 1.27 4.15 8.66
CA VAL A 124 2.56 4.02 9.36
C VAL A 124 3.00 2.55 9.43
N GLY A 125 2.03 1.64 9.59
CA GLY A 125 2.24 0.19 9.68
C GLY A 125 2.45 -0.50 8.34
N VAL A 126 2.48 0.23 7.21
CA VAL A 126 2.78 -0.33 5.89
C VAL A 126 3.78 0.56 5.14
N PRO A 127 5.06 0.17 5.08
CA PRO A 127 6.12 1.00 4.51
C PRO A 127 6.21 0.95 2.97
N ALA A 128 5.11 0.63 2.27
CA ALA A 128 5.01 0.79 0.82
C ALA A 128 3.57 0.94 0.33
N ILE A 129 3.45 1.41 -0.91
CA ILE A 129 2.18 1.69 -1.56
C ILE A 129 2.05 0.75 -2.74
N PHE A 130 0.87 0.14 -2.90
CA PHE A 130 0.59 -0.69 -4.07
C PHE A 130 0.28 0.18 -5.28
N ILE A 131 1.05 -0.01 -6.36
CA ILE A 131 0.96 0.78 -7.60
C ILE A 131 0.62 -0.17 -8.74
N ILE A 132 -0.65 -0.15 -9.16
CA ILE A 132 -1.12 -0.99 -10.28
C ILE A 132 -0.80 -0.30 -11.61
N ARG A 133 -1.09 1.00 -11.71
CA ARG A 133 -0.90 1.83 -12.89
C ARG A 133 -0.53 3.26 -12.47
N PRO A 134 0.73 3.70 -12.68
CA PRO A 134 1.09 5.09 -12.38
C PRO A 134 0.24 6.03 -13.24
N MET A 135 -0.20 7.15 -12.67
CA MET A 135 -1.08 8.12 -13.34
C MET A 135 -2.46 7.59 -13.77
N ALA A 136 -2.88 6.40 -13.31
CA ALA A 136 -4.29 6.02 -13.37
C ALA A 136 -5.01 6.61 -12.14
N TYR A 137 -6.14 7.26 -12.36
CA TYR A 137 -7.06 7.58 -11.27
C TYR A 137 -7.83 6.31 -10.90
N ALA A 138 -7.65 5.84 -9.66
CA ALA A 138 -8.44 4.76 -9.09
C ALA A 138 -9.51 5.41 -8.21
N ASP A 139 -10.77 5.29 -8.60
CA ASP A 139 -11.87 5.86 -7.84
C ASP A 139 -12.06 5.08 -6.52
N PRO A 140 -11.95 5.73 -5.34
CA PRO A 140 -12.22 5.08 -4.07
C PRO A 140 -13.64 4.52 -3.94
N LEU A 141 -14.61 5.08 -4.66
CA LEU A 141 -16.00 4.59 -4.66
C LEU A 141 -16.16 3.27 -5.42
N GLU A 142 -15.30 2.99 -6.40
CA GLU A 142 -15.30 1.72 -7.12
C GLU A 142 -15.06 0.55 -6.16
N LEU A 143 -14.27 0.77 -5.12
CA LEU A 143 -14.03 -0.23 -4.07
C LEU A 143 -15.28 -0.59 -3.27
N LEU A 144 -16.30 0.26 -3.25
CA LEU A 144 -17.57 0.02 -2.57
C LEU A 144 -18.59 -0.73 -3.44
N THR A 145 -18.33 -0.85 -4.75
CA THR A 145 -19.24 -1.56 -5.64
C THR A 145 -19.30 -3.05 -5.26
N PRO A 146 -20.50 -3.63 -5.16
CA PRO A 146 -20.64 -5.04 -4.78
C PRO A 146 -20.09 -5.94 -5.89
N ILE A 147 -19.00 -6.64 -5.61
CA ILE A 147 -18.44 -7.64 -6.51
C ILE A 147 -19.15 -8.97 -6.25
N ARG A 148 -19.67 -9.59 -7.31
CA ARG A 148 -20.42 -10.85 -7.23
C ARG A 148 -19.51 -11.96 -6.68
N GLY A 149 -19.90 -12.52 -5.53
CA GLY A 149 -19.16 -13.61 -4.88
C GLY A 149 -18.13 -13.17 -3.83
N GLU A 150 -17.96 -11.87 -3.58
CA GLU A 150 -17.13 -11.41 -2.47
C GLU A 150 -17.87 -11.49 -1.12
N PHE A 151 -17.12 -11.83 -0.08
CA PHE A 151 -17.61 -11.92 1.28
C PHE A 151 -17.80 -10.52 1.88
N THR A 152 -19.04 -10.19 2.25
CA THR A 152 -19.38 -8.97 3.00
C THR A 152 -19.47 -9.30 4.49
N ILE A 153 -18.84 -8.49 5.32
CA ILE A 153 -18.90 -8.67 6.77
C ILE A 153 -20.28 -8.20 7.26
N PRO A 154 -21.08 -9.06 7.91
CA PRO A 154 -22.38 -8.67 8.43
C PRO A 154 -22.22 -7.76 9.64
N ARG A 155 -23.28 -6.99 9.94
CA ARG A 155 -23.36 -6.18 11.15
C ARG A 155 -23.29 -7.07 12.40
N PHE A 156 -22.46 -6.69 13.37
CA PHE A 156 -22.39 -7.42 14.64
C PHE A 156 -23.51 -6.99 15.58
N THR A 157 -24.35 -7.93 16.01
CA THR A 157 -25.46 -7.67 16.96
C THR A 157 -24.96 -7.30 18.35
N SER A 158 -23.85 -7.92 18.79
CA SER A 158 -23.27 -7.67 20.11
C SER A 158 -22.35 -6.45 20.10
N LYS A 159 -22.76 -5.36 20.76
CA LYS A 159 -21.95 -4.14 20.93
C LYS A 159 -20.62 -4.41 21.62
N ARG A 160 -20.59 -5.35 22.58
CA ARG A 160 -19.35 -5.75 23.28
C ARG A 160 -18.36 -6.41 22.33
N LEU A 161 -18.84 -7.30 21.45
CA LEU A 161 -18.00 -7.96 20.46
C LEU A 161 -17.42 -6.96 19.46
N ALA A 162 -18.25 -6.04 18.95
CA ALA A 162 -17.79 -4.98 18.04
C ALA A 162 -16.70 -4.09 18.68
N LEU A 163 -16.87 -3.72 19.96
CA LEU A 163 -15.86 -2.95 20.69
C LEU A 163 -14.57 -3.75 20.90
N LEU A 164 -14.66 -5.04 21.23
CA LEU A 164 -13.50 -5.90 21.39
C LEU A 164 -12.73 -6.08 20.08
N LEU A 165 -13.43 -6.29 18.96
CA LEU A 165 -12.82 -6.40 17.63
C LEU A 165 -12.12 -5.11 17.23
N SER A 166 -12.78 -3.96 17.41
CA SER A 166 -12.17 -2.64 17.16
C SER A 166 -10.92 -2.41 18.02
N GLY A 167 -10.97 -2.76 19.31
CA GLY A 167 -9.81 -2.70 20.20
C GLY A 167 -8.67 -3.64 19.75
N ALA A 168 -9.01 -4.84 19.27
CA ALA A 168 -8.05 -5.80 18.74
C ALA A 168 -7.35 -5.27 17.48
N GLU A 169 -8.06 -4.60 16.57
CA GLU A 169 -7.47 -3.98 15.38
C GLU A 169 -6.40 -2.96 15.74
N TYR A 170 -6.68 -2.02 16.64
CA TYR A 170 -5.69 -1.02 17.08
C TYR A 170 -4.49 -1.68 17.73
N LEU A 171 -4.70 -2.70 18.57
CA LEU A 171 -3.60 -3.42 19.21
C LEU A 171 -2.71 -4.10 18.18
N ILE A 172 -3.32 -4.85 17.26
CA ILE A 172 -2.63 -5.60 16.21
C ILE A 172 -1.86 -4.65 15.28
N VAL A 173 -2.47 -3.56 14.82
CA VAL A 173 -1.81 -2.56 13.98
C VAL A 173 -0.67 -1.87 14.74
N SER A 174 -0.87 -1.55 16.01
CA SER A 174 0.18 -0.93 16.84
C SER A 174 1.39 -1.85 17.01
N LEU A 175 1.17 -3.15 17.23
CA LEU A 175 2.24 -4.16 17.26
C LEU A 175 2.98 -4.26 15.92
N ALA A 176 2.25 -4.20 14.81
CA ALA A 176 2.85 -4.21 13.47
C ALA A 176 3.74 -2.97 13.23
N ILE A 177 3.29 -1.78 13.65
CA ILE A 177 4.06 -0.53 13.61
C ILE A 177 5.34 -0.64 14.44
N VAL A 178 5.22 -1.08 15.70
CA VAL A 178 6.38 -1.24 16.59
C VAL A 178 7.39 -2.21 15.96
N ASN A 179 6.93 -3.32 15.39
CA ASN A 179 7.83 -4.25 14.70
C ASN A 179 8.51 -3.61 13.47
N ILE A 180 7.78 -2.85 12.63
CA ILE A 180 8.37 -2.16 11.47
C ILE A 180 9.42 -1.15 11.91
N LEU A 181 9.11 -0.30 12.89
CA LEU A 181 10.05 0.71 13.39
C LEU A 181 11.26 0.05 14.06
N TRP A 182 11.03 -1.02 14.83
CA TRP A 182 12.11 -1.77 15.47
C TRP A 182 13.03 -2.42 14.44
N VAL A 183 12.50 -3.13 13.45
CA VAL A 183 13.30 -3.73 12.37
C VAL A 183 14.06 -2.65 11.61
N SER A 184 13.36 -1.56 11.28
CA SER A 184 13.97 -0.44 10.56
C SER A 184 15.07 0.23 11.36
N TYR A 185 15.00 0.23 12.70
CA TYR A 185 16.04 0.74 13.61
C TYR A 185 17.19 -0.25 13.78
N GLU A 186 16.89 -1.53 13.96
CA GLU A 186 17.86 -2.63 14.06
C GLU A 186 18.78 -2.69 12.84
N LEU A 187 18.23 -2.51 11.64
CA LEU A 187 19.01 -2.40 10.41
C LEU A 187 20.02 -1.25 10.46
N GLN A 188 19.68 -0.10 11.03
CA GLN A 188 20.57 1.09 11.03
C GLN A 188 21.74 0.95 11.97
N LEU A 189 21.54 0.22 13.06
CA LEU A 189 22.59 -0.01 14.05
C LEU A 189 23.57 -1.07 13.54
N ARG A 190 23.05 -2.11 12.87
CA ARG A 190 23.81 -3.32 12.54
C ARG A 190 24.30 -3.39 11.10
N THR A 191 23.92 -2.44 10.25
CA THR A 191 24.39 -2.34 8.86
C THR A 191 24.90 -0.93 8.56
N VAL A 192 25.63 -0.81 7.45
CA VAL A 192 26.08 0.48 6.94
C VAL A 192 25.75 0.59 5.46
N LEU A 193 25.35 1.78 5.02
CA LEU A 193 25.07 2.06 3.61
C LEU A 193 26.38 2.28 2.85
N ALA A 194 26.58 1.51 1.77
CA ALA A 194 27.79 1.55 0.96
C ALA A 194 28.11 2.94 0.36
N TRP A 195 27.09 3.76 0.10
CA TRP A 195 27.23 5.07 -0.55
C TRP A 195 27.13 6.27 0.42
N LYS A 196 26.69 6.04 1.67
CA LYS A 196 26.55 7.08 2.71
C LYS A 196 26.71 6.48 4.10
N CYS A 197 27.49 7.12 4.97
CA CYS A 197 27.57 6.72 6.37
C CYS A 197 26.41 7.24 7.26
N LEU A 198 25.19 7.39 6.72
CA LEU A 198 24.03 7.92 7.47
C LEU A 198 23.13 6.78 7.96
N PRO A 199 22.71 6.76 9.25
CA PRO A 199 21.97 5.63 9.83
C PRO A 199 20.51 5.62 9.38
N PHE A 200 19.89 6.79 9.22
CA PHE A 200 18.44 6.91 9.34
C PHE A 200 17.65 6.50 8.08
N MET A 201 18.32 6.07 7.01
CA MET A 201 17.70 5.85 5.71
C MET A 201 16.60 4.76 5.72
N PRO A 202 16.77 3.58 6.36
CA PRO A 202 15.69 2.59 6.47
C PRO A 202 14.44 3.11 7.21
N VAL A 203 14.60 3.90 8.28
CA VAL A 203 13.45 4.50 8.98
C VAL A 203 12.80 5.60 8.14
N VAL A 204 13.59 6.44 7.47
CA VAL A 204 13.05 7.46 6.56
C VAL A 204 12.24 6.80 5.45
N TRP A 205 12.76 5.73 4.85
CA TRP A 205 12.00 4.92 3.91
C TRP A 205 10.70 4.40 4.55
N ALA A 206 10.78 3.76 5.72
CA ALA A 206 9.58 3.18 6.35
C ALA A 206 8.48 4.20 6.66
N LEU A 207 8.85 5.46 6.91
CA LEU A 207 7.93 6.54 7.28
C LEU A 207 7.44 7.37 6.09
N LEU A 208 8.14 7.36 4.96
CA LEU A 208 7.79 8.19 3.80
C LEU A 208 6.37 7.95 3.25
N PRO A 209 5.84 6.70 3.19
CA PRO A 209 4.47 6.43 2.76
C PRO A 209 3.40 7.15 3.56
N CYS A 210 3.65 7.41 4.85
CA CYS A 210 2.73 8.15 5.71
C CYS A 210 2.38 9.52 5.09
N ILE A 211 3.37 10.22 4.54
CA ILE A 211 3.17 11.53 3.90
C ILE A 211 2.30 11.40 2.64
N ILE A 212 2.56 10.37 1.84
CA ILE A 212 1.83 10.12 0.59
C ILE A 212 0.36 9.74 0.88
N HIS A 213 0.15 8.89 1.87
CA HIS A 213 -1.19 8.50 2.32
C HIS A 213 -1.96 9.65 2.96
N LEU A 214 -1.29 10.51 3.74
CA LEU A 214 -1.89 11.73 4.29
C LEU A 214 -2.35 12.68 3.18
N LEU A 215 -1.52 12.88 2.13
CA LEU A 215 -1.90 13.69 0.98
C LEU A 215 -3.16 13.11 0.31
N ALA A 216 -3.18 11.80 0.06
CA ALA A 216 -4.32 11.12 -0.53
C ALA A 216 -5.60 11.21 0.31
N ALA A 217 -5.51 10.89 1.60
CA ALA A 217 -6.61 11.01 2.55
C ALA A 217 -7.14 12.44 2.61
N TRP A 218 -6.24 13.43 2.60
CA TRP A 218 -6.61 14.84 2.58
C TRP A 218 -7.39 15.19 1.30
N THR A 219 -6.90 14.77 0.13
CA THR A 219 -7.57 15.06 -1.15
C THR A 219 -8.98 14.50 -1.21
N PHE A 220 -9.16 13.23 -0.81
CA PHE A 220 -10.46 12.58 -0.86
C PHE A 220 -11.45 13.19 0.13
N ASN A 221 -11.00 13.50 1.35
CA ASN A 221 -11.83 14.14 2.37
C ASN A 221 -12.29 15.56 1.99
N HIS A 222 -11.56 16.22 1.10
CA HIS A 222 -11.87 17.55 0.57
C HIS A 222 -12.57 17.52 -0.79
N SER A 223 -12.72 16.35 -1.42
CA SER A 223 -13.44 16.21 -2.68
C SER A 223 -14.91 16.63 -2.56
N GLY A 224 -15.50 17.09 -3.67
CA GLY A 224 -16.91 17.45 -3.74
C GLY A 224 -17.87 16.36 -3.25
N VAL A 225 -17.52 15.07 -3.43
CA VAL A 225 -18.29 13.92 -2.94
C VAL A 225 -18.42 13.99 -1.41
N MET A 226 -17.29 13.98 -0.70
CA MET A 226 -17.31 13.95 0.77
C MET A 226 -17.79 15.28 1.37
N ARG A 227 -17.62 16.39 0.64
CA ARG A 227 -18.16 17.70 1.05
C ARG A 227 -19.68 17.70 1.06
N ARG A 228 -20.36 17.03 0.12
CA ARG A 228 -21.83 16.94 0.08
C ARG A 228 -22.39 16.13 1.24
N VAL A 229 -21.78 14.98 1.52
CA VAL A 229 -22.15 14.13 2.68
C VAL A 229 -22.06 14.94 3.98
N LYS A 230 -20.97 15.69 4.15
CA LYS A 230 -20.78 16.56 5.34
C LYS A 230 -21.83 17.67 5.43
N LEU A 231 -22.27 18.23 4.31
CA LEU A 231 -23.28 19.30 4.28
C LEU A 231 -24.67 18.77 4.65
N GLU A 232 -25.05 17.60 4.14
CA GLU A 232 -26.33 16.95 4.46
C GLU A 232 -26.43 16.63 5.96
N HIS A 233 -25.37 16.06 6.54
CA HIS A 233 -25.31 15.82 7.98
C HIS A 233 -25.32 17.13 8.79
N GLN A 234 -24.73 18.20 8.24
CA GLN A 234 -24.72 19.50 8.91
C GLN A 234 -26.11 20.14 8.94
N THR A 235 -26.91 20.00 7.87
CA THR A 235 -28.28 20.52 7.82
C THR A 235 -29.19 19.91 8.89
N ASP A 236 -29.02 18.62 9.20
CA ASP A 236 -29.76 17.96 10.28
C ASP A 236 -29.36 18.46 11.68
N SER A 237 -28.11 18.91 11.82
CA SER A 237 -27.55 19.35 13.12
C SER A 237 -27.76 20.84 13.46
N LEU A 238 -28.25 21.65 12.52
CA LEU A 238 -28.35 23.13 12.65
C LEU A 238 -29.23 23.62 13.82
N GLY A 239 -29.97 22.74 14.50
CA GLY A 239 -30.70 23.05 15.73
C GLY A 239 -29.87 22.98 17.02
N ARG A 240 -28.63 22.48 17.01
CA ARG A 240 -27.84 22.20 18.23
C ARG A 240 -26.54 23.00 18.26
N ARG A 241 -26.41 23.89 19.26
CA ARG A 241 -25.19 24.69 19.52
C ARG A 241 -24.12 23.80 20.16
N ASP A 242 -23.50 22.94 19.36
CA ASP A 242 -22.51 21.98 19.82
C ASP A 242 -21.17 22.65 20.12
N SER A 243 -20.63 22.38 21.31
CA SER A 243 -19.31 22.87 21.70
C SER A 243 -18.21 22.09 20.96
N LEU A 244 -17.00 22.67 20.87
CA LEU A 244 -15.85 21.97 20.30
C LEU A 244 -15.56 20.65 21.04
N ALA A 245 -15.83 20.59 22.34
CA ALA A 245 -15.64 19.40 23.15
C ALA A 245 -16.64 18.29 22.81
N THR A 246 -17.91 18.62 22.55
CA THR A 246 -18.89 17.61 22.13
C THR A 246 -18.56 17.08 20.74
N ARG A 247 -18.11 17.93 19.81
CA ARG A 247 -17.62 17.49 18.48
C ARG A 247 -16.43 16.54 18.58
N PHE A 248 -15.46 16.85 19.42
CA PHE A 248 -14.30 15.98 19.64
C PHE A 248 -14.69 14.64 20.30
N LEU A 249 -15.62 14.67 21.27
CA LEU A 249 -16.12 13.46 21.91
C LEU A 249 -16.92 12.57 20.95
N THR A 250 -17.75 13.16 20.10
CA THR A 250 -18.49 12.40 19.08
C THR A 250 -17.54 11.79 18.06
N TRP A 251 -16.55 12.56 17.58
CA TRP A 251 -15.53 12.08 16.65
C TRP A 251 -14.71 10.90 17.20
N THR A 252 -14.26 11.00 18.46
CA THR A 252 -13.53 9.91 19.11
C THR A 252 -14.40 8.67 19.29
N ARG A 253 -15.71 8.83 19.56
CA ARG A 253 -16.63 7.69 19.67
C ARG A 253 -16.85 6.98 18.34
N THR A 254 -17.00 7.72 17.24
CA THR A 254 -17.21 7.13 15.91
C THR A 254 -15.98 6.39 15.40
N GLU A 255 -14.78 6.82 15.80
CA GLU A 255 -13.50 6.18 15.42
C GLU A 255 -13.37 4.74 15.92
N PHE A 256 -13.93 4.42 17.09
CA PHE A 256 -13.88 3.07 17.67
C PHE A 256 -15.04 2.16 17.25
N ILE A 257 -15.93 2.62 16.37
CA ILE A 257 -17.01 1.80 15.80
C ILE A 257 -16.53 1.21 14.48
N LEU A 258 -16.55 -0.12 14.37
CA LEU A 258 -16.24 -0.87 13.14
C LEU A 258 -17.05 -0.35 11.96
N CYS A 259 -16.46 -0.27 10.76
CA CYS A 259 -17.17 0.21 9.57
C CYS A 259 -18.46 -0.58 9.26
N ALA A 260 -18.51 -1.88 9.58
CA ALA A 260 -19.71 -2.71 9.44
C ALA A 260 -20.87 -2.25 10.36
N ASN A 261 -20.56 -1.66 11.50
CA ASN A 261 -21.53 -1.24 12.51
C ASN A 261 -21.84 0.26 12.45
N GLN A 262 -21.27 0.99 11.50
CA GLN A 262 -21.58 2.40 11.26
C GLN A 262 -22.95 2.55 10.58
N GLU A 263 -23.51 3.76 10.67
CA GLU A 263 -24.79 4.13 10.06
C GLU A 263 -24.69 4.04 8.52
N ASP A 264 -25.82 3.77 7.88
CA ASP A 264 -25.86 3.63 6.43
C ASP A 264 -25.62 4.98 5.76
N GLU A 265 -24.61 5.07 4.89
CA GLU A 265 -24.32 6.28 4.12
C GLU A 265 -24.72 6.09 2.65
N THR A 266 -25.43 7.07 2.10
CA THR A 266 -25.72 7.18 0.67
C THR A 266 -24.69 8.09 0.02
N LEU A 267 -23.90 7.53 -0.89
CA LEU A 267 -22.91 8.31 -1.66
C LEU A 267 -23.42 8.47 -3.08
N GLN A 268 -23.48 9.72 -3.54
CA GLN A 268 -23.80 10.04 -4.91
C GLN A 268 -22.53 9.97 -5.76
N ASP A 269 -22.53 9.06 -6.73
CA ASP A 269 -21.42 8.92 -7.67
C ASP A 269 -21.34 10.20 -8.54
N THR A 270 -20.26 10.95 -8.33
CA THR A 270 -20.04 12.26 -8.97
C THR A 270 -18.67 12.23 -9.65
N SER A 271 -18.59 12.81 -10.85
CA SER A 271 -17.33 12.92 -11.58
C SER A 271 -16.23 13.55 -10.71
N PRO A 272 -15.02 12.98 -10.66
CA PRO A 272 -13.94 13.47 -9.83
C PRO A 272 -13.48 14.85 -10.28
N GLU A 273 -13.13 15.72 -9.32
CA GLU A 273 -12.58 17.03 -9.62
C GLU A 273 -11.15 16.92 -10.17
N VAL A 274 -10.78 17.82 -11.09
CA VAL A 274 -9.43 17.86 -11.71
C VAL A 274 -8.32 17.91 -10.65
N LEU A 275 -8.53 18.65 -9.55
CA LEU A 275 -7.57 18.72 -8.45
C LEU A 275 -7.38 17.36 -7.77
N THR A 276 -8.46 16.62 -7.53
CA THR A 276 -8.42 15.29 -6.91
C THR A 276 -7.67 14.31 -7.81
N VAL A 277 -7.94 14.34 -9.13
CA VAL A 277 -7.24 13.52 -10.11
C VAL A 277 -5.75 13.84 -10.16
N THR A 278 -5.40 15.13 -10.23
CA THR A 278 -4.01 15.60 -10.33
C THR A 278 -3.19 15.22 -9.10
N LEU A 279 -3.75 15.41 -7.91
CA LEU A 279 -3.08 15.06 -6.66
C LEU A 279 -2.96 13.55 -6.46
N ASN A 280 -3.94 12.76 -6.93
CA ASN A 280 -3.81 11.31 -6.97
C ASN A 280 -2.67 10.89 -7.92
N TRP A 281 -2.53 11.51 -9.10
CA TRP A 281 -1.39 11.25 -9.99
C TRP A 281 -0.06 11.57 -9.30
N LEU A 282 0.04 12.73 -8.64
CA LEU A 282 1.22 13.09 -7.85
C LEU A 282 1.53 12.03 -6.78
N ALA A 283 0.53 11.58 -6.03
CA ALA A 283 0.71 10.54 -5.02
C ALA A 283 1.17 9.20 -5.63
N THR A 284 0.66 8.80 -6.79
CA THR A 284 1.14 7.59 -7.49
C THR A 284 2.60 7.72 -7.94
N VAL A 285 3.00 8.88 -8.46
CA VAL A 285 4.40 9.14 -8.86
C VAL A 285 5.32 9.14 -7.65
N MET A 286 4.91 9.79 -6.55
CA MET A 286 5.65 9.74 -5.28
C MET A 286 5.78 8.31 -4.76
N GLY A 287 4.74 7.49 -4.87
CA GLY A 287 4.78 6.06 -4.54
C GLY A 287 5.84 5.32 -5.36
N SER A 288 5.91 5.56 -6.68
CA SER A 288 6.91 4.93 -7.54
C SER A 288 8.33 5.33 -7.16
N ILE A 289 8.55 6.62 -6.91
CA ILE A 289 9.84 7.15 -6.46
C ILE A 289 10.22 6.56 -5.09
N HIS A 290 9.25 6.41 -4.18
CA HIS A 290 9.45 5.80 -2.86
C HIS A 290 9.91 4.34 -2.96
N VAL A 291 9.31 3.54 -3.85
CA VAL A 291 9.75 2.14 -4.08
C VAL A 291 11.18 2.11 -4.60
N ILE A 292 11.51 2.92 -5.62
CA ILE A 292 12.88 3.03 -6.17
C ILE A 292 13.88 3.46 -5.10
N PHE A 293 13.52 4.45 -4.29
CA PHE A 293 14.33 4.91 -3.17
C PHE A 293 14.60 3.77 -2.18
N GLY A 294 13.58 2.98 -1.84
CA GLY A 294 13.73 1.78 -1.04
C GLY A 294 14.74 0.81 -1.63
N ILE A 295 14.63 0.50 -2.93
CA ILE A 295 15.51 -0.46 -3.60
C ILE A 295 16.98 -0.03 -3.43
N VAL A 296 17.28 1.26 -3.67
CA VAL A 296 18.63 1.81 -3.53
C VAL A 296 19.13 1.79 -2.08
N VAL A 297 18.27 2.09 -1.11
CA VAL A 297 18.62 2.05 0.32
C VAL A 297 18.92 0.62 0.74
N PHE A 298 18.02 -0.32 0.49
CA PHE A 298 18.16 -1.69 0.97
C PHE A 298 19.23 -2.50 0.24
N ALA A 299 19.40 -2.30 -1.07
CA ALA A 299 20.48 -2.95 -1.82
C ALA A 299 21.87 -2.43 -1.42
N GLY A 300 21.94 -1.23 -0.85
CA GLY A 300 23.19 -0.63 -0.38
C GLY A 300 23.59 -1.03 1.04
N LEU A 301 22.82 -1.83 1.76
CA LEU A 301 23.14 -2.24 3.13
C LEU A 301 24.25 -3.30 3.13
N LEU A 302 25.33 -3.02 3.85
CA LEU A 302 26.47 -3.91 4.06
C LEU A 302 26.39 -4.59 5.43
N PHE A 303 27.20 -5.62 5.61
CA PHE A 303 27.41 -6.35 6.87
C PHE A 303 26.18 -7.12 7.39
N ILE A 304 25.36 -7.60 6.46
CA ILE A 304 24.23 -8.48 6.73
C ILE A 304 24.34 -9.75 5.88
N SER A 305 24.13 -10.91 6.52
CA SER A 305 24.09 -12.20 5.82
C SER A 305 22.78 -12.38 5.06
N LEU A 306 22.75 -13.30 4.09
CA LEU A 306 21.51 -13.63 3.37
C LEU A 306 20.43 -14.18 4.31
N LEU A 307 20.82 -14.99 5.29
CA LEU A 307 19.88 -15.57 6.25
C LEU A 307 19.28 -14.49 7.15
N ASP A 308 20.09 -13.60 7.71
CA ASP A 308 19.59 -12.49 8.54
C ASP A 308 18.70 -11.53 7.73
N ALA A 309 19.09 -11.25 6.48
CA ALA A 309 18.29 -10.47 5.55
C ALA A 309 16.92 -11.11 5.27
N SER A 310 16.86 -12.45 5.13
CA SER A 310 15.60 -13.16 4.94
C SER A 310 14.67 -13.05 6.15
N ILE A 311 15.23 -13.10 7.38
CA ILE A 311 14.47 -12.91 8.61
C ILE A 311 13.89 -11.49 8.66
N VAL A 312 14.71 -10.49 8.34
CA VAL A 312 14.27 -9.09 8.23
C VAL A 312 13.13 -8.95 7.20
N ALA A 313 13.29 -9.53 6.02
CA ALA A 313 12.28 -9.50 4.96
C ALA A 313 10.95 -10.11 5.43
N VAL A 314 10.98 -11.29 6.06
CA VAL A 314 9.79 -11.95 6.61
C VAL A 314 9.11 -11.08 7.67
N ARG A 315 9.88 -10.43 8.55
CA ARG A 315 9.31 -9.54 9.58
C ARG A 315 8.56 -8.36 8.98
N TYR A 316 9.08 -7.72 7.93
CA TYR A 316 8.34 -6.69 7.20
C TYR A 316 7.07 -7.24 6.56
N MET A 317 7.17 -8.38 5.87
CA MET A 317 6.04 -8.99 5.17
C MET A 317 4.90 -9.37 6.13
N VAL A 318 5.21 -9.95 7.30
CA VAL A 318 4.21 -10.30 8.30
C VAL A 318 3.48 -9.06 8.82
N SER A 319 4.20 -7.99 9.19
CA SER A 319 3.57 -6.73 9.63
C SER A 319 2.59 -6.19 8.58
N ILE A 320 2.97 -6.22 7.31
CA ILE A 320 2.17 -5.67 6.22
C ILE A 320 0.95 -6.52 5.95
N LEU A 321 1.11 -7.86 5.91
CA LEU A 321 -0.02 -8.78 5.72
C LEU A 321 -1.05 -8.58 6.83
N VAL A 322 -0.60 -8.41 8.08
CA VAL A 322 -1.46 -8.12 9.22
C VAL A 322 -2.22 -6.80 9.02
N CYS A 323 -1.53 -5.71 8.69
CA CYS A 323 -2.18 -4.42 8.39
C CYS A 323 -3.13 -4.52 7.19
N ARG A 324 -2.77 -5.31 6.17
CA ARG A 324 -3.57 -5.53 4.96
C ARG A 324 -4.87 -6.27 5.28
N LEU A 325 -4.82 -7.27 6.17
CA LEU A 325 -6.00 -7.99 6.62
C LEU A 325 -6.95 -7.08 7.39
N VAL A 326 -6.45 -6.24 8.31
CA VAL A 326 -7.26 -5.26 9.04
C VAL A 326 -7.92 -4.26 8.08
N LEU A 327 -7.15 -3.72 7.13
CA LEU A 327 -7.70 -2.80 6.12
C LEU A 327 -8.79 -3.46 5.28
N LYS A 328 -8.58 -4.69 4.82
CA LYS A 328 -9.56 -5.43 4.01
C LYS A 328 -10.81 -5.78 4.81
N PHE A 329 -10.66 -6.11 6.08
CA PHE A 329 -11.77 -6.30 7.00
C PHE A 329 -12.62 -5.04 7.10
N GLU A 330 -12.02 -3.87 7.36
CA GLU A 330 -12.78 -2.62 7.48
C GLU A 330 -13.46 -2.19 6.17
N ILE A 331 -12.78 -2.32 5.04
CA ILE A 331 -13.38 -2.00 3.73
C ILE A 331 -14.55 -2.95 3.40
N SER A 332 -14.43 -4.24 3.72
CA SER A 332 -15.53 -5.20 3.54
C SER A 332 -16.72 -4.86 4.44
N GLY A 333 -16.49 -4.37 5.65
CA GLY A 333 -17.54 -3.81 6.51
C GLY A 333 -18.20 -2.56 5.92
N ALA A 334 -17.41 -1.62 5.39
CA ALA A 334 -17.91 -0.38 4.79
C ALA A 334 -18.79 -0.64 3.54
N ARG A 335 -18.49 -1.67 2.75
CA ARG A 335 -19.34 -2.10 1.61
C ARG A 335 -20.74 -2.49 2.04
N GLY A 336 -20.89 -3.11 3.21
CA GLY A 336 -22.19 -3.54 3.74
C GLY A 336 -23.08 -2.37 4.18
N THR A 337 -22.50 -1.21 4.47
CA THR A 337 -23.20 -0.03 5.01
C THR A 337 -23.30 1.12 4.03
N THR A 338 -22.69 1.02 2.85
CA THR A 338 -22.67 2.13 1.88
C THR A 338 -23.53 1.81 0.67
N LYS A 339 -24.48 2.70 0.36
CA LYS A 339 -25.31 2.62 -0.84
C LYS A 339 -24.79 3.63 -1.86
N LEU A 340 -24.35 3.14 -3.02
CA LEU A 340 -23.98 3.98 -4.14
C LEU A 340 -25.23 4.31 -4.95
N GLU A 341 -25.65 5.57 -4.91
CA GLU A 341 -26.69 6.07 -5.79
C GLU A 341 -26.02 6.46 -7.11
N LYS A 342 -26.20 5.60 -8.13
CA LYS A 342 -25.80 5.96 -9.48
C LYS A 342 -26.65 7.13 -9.93
N ARG A 343 -26.01 8.20 -10.39
CA ARG A 343 -26.68 9.26 -11.10
C ARG A 343 -27.36 8.63 -12.32
N GLU A 344 -28.69 8.50 -12.28
CA GLU A 344 -29.44 8.31 -13.51
C GLU A 344 -29.18 9.56 -14.33
N ASP A 345 -28.41 9.42 -15.41
CA ASP A 345 -28.27 10.47 -16.38
C ASP A 345 -29.65 10.70 -16.97
N VAL A 346 -30.39 11.61 -16.35
CA VAL A 346 -31.55 12.27 -16.95
C VAL A 346 -30.99 12.99 -18.17
N PHE A 347 -30.91 12.27 -19.30
CA PHE A 347 -30.68 12.86 -20.60
C PHE A 347 -31.81 13.87 -20.81
N PRO A 348 -31.55 15.19 -20.71
CA PRO A 348 -32.59 16.17 -20.96
C PRO A 348 -32.78 16.18 -22.48
N GLY A 349 -33.83 15.54 -22.98
CA GLY A 349 -34.32 15.81 -24.34
C GLY A 349 -33.96 14.81 -25.43
N LEU A 350 -34.12 13.51 -25.19
CA LEU A 350 -34.44 12.55 -26.27
C LEU A 350 -35.69 11.73 -25.90
N GLU A 351 -36.75 12.44 -25.50
CA GLU A 351 -38.11 12.00 -25.86
C GLU A 351 -38.22 12.07 -27.39
N LEU A 352 -37.70 11.03 -28.03
CA LEU A 352 -38.02 10.70 -29.40
C LEU A 352 -39.54 10.54 -29.43
N GLN A 353 -40.20 11.57 -29.96
CA GLN A 353 -41.63 11.66 -30.21
C GLN A 353 -42.18 10.30 -30.62
N ARG A 354 -42.76 9.58 -29.66
CA ARG A 354 -43.73 8.52 -29.95
C ARG A 354 -44.97 9.24 -30.47
N ARG A 355 -44.94 9.60 -31.76
CA ARG A 355 -46.09 10.14 -32.50
C ARG A 355 -47.28 9.23 -32.19
N LYS A 356 -48.33 9.84 -31.65
CA LYS A 356 -49.64 9.22 -31.49
C LYS A 356 -50.13 8.77 -32.87
N PRO A 357 -50.63 7.53 -33.04
CA PRO A 357 -51.33 7.18 -34.26
C PRO A 357 -52.58 8.06 -34.39
N TRP A 358 -52.72 8.66 -35.56
CA TRP A 358 -53.84 9.50 -35.97
C TRP A 358 -55.14 8.70 -35.85
N ALA A 359 -56.07 9.17 -35.01
CA ALA A 359 -57.43 8.66 -34.95
C ALA A 359 -58.21 9.22 -36.15
N GLY A 360 -58.32 8.41 -37.22
CA GLY A 360 -59.20 8.64 -38.35
C GLY A 360 -60.38 7.68 -38.30
N THR A 361 -61.58 8.24 -38.19
CA THR A 361 -62.86 7.52 -38.07
C THR A 361 -63.30 6.94 -39.43
N THR A 362 -63.47 5.62 -39.46
CA THR A 362 -64.40 4.78 -40.24
C THR A 362 -64.78 5.15 -41.68
N THR A 363 -64.50 4.24 -42.62
CA THR A 363 -65.51 3.71 -43.56
C THR A 363 -65.20 2.25 -43.88
N SER A 364 -66.28 1.48 -44.05
CA SER A 364 -66.35 0.04 -44.30
C SER A 364 -65.60 -0.41 -45.54
N PHE A 365 -64.97 -1.60 -45.51
CA PHE A 365 -65.08 -2.56 -46.61
C PHE A 365 -64.69 -3.97 -46.18
N ASP A 366 -65.33 -4.92 -46.86
CA ASP A 366 -65.53 -6.32 -46.56
C ASP A 366 -64.30 -7.24 -46.71
N SER A 367 -64.47 -8.43 -46.12
CA SER A 367 -63.75 -9.71 -46.25
C SER A 367 -62.59 -9.85 -47.27
N GLN A 368 -61.45 -10.41 -46.83
CA GLN A 368 -60.93 -11.72 -47.28
C GLN A 368 -59.48 -12.02 -46.81
N LYS A 369 -59.33 -13.21 -46.21
CA LYS A 369 -58.21 -14.17 -46.33
C LYS A 369 -56.81 -13.88 -45.68
N MET A 370 -56.60 -14.65 -44.61
CA MET A 370 -55.48 -15.58 -44.35
C MET A 370 -54.11 -15.10 -43.80
N PRO A 371 -53.37 -16.01 -43.11
CA PRO A 371 -52.56 -15.70 -41.92
C PRO A 371 -51.05 -15.96 -42.11
N ILE A 372 -50.19 -15.31 -41.29
CA ILE A 372 -48.81 -15.77 -41.07
C ILE A 372 -48.45 -15.70 -39.57
N ALA A 373 -48.47 -16.90 -38.99
CA ALA A 373 -47.63 -17.51 -37.97
C ALA A 373 -46.74 -16.67 -37.01
N ARG A 374 -47.02 -16.92 -35.72
CA ARG A 374 -46.06 -17.00 -34.61
C ARG A 374 -44.96 -18.03 -34.90
N MET A 375 -43.70 -17.71 -34.59
CA MET A 375 -42.75 -18.59 -33.87
C MET A 375 -41.35 -17.97 -33.88
N TYR A 376 -40.91 -17.44 -32.73
CA TYR A 376 -39.48 -17.39 -32.40
C TYR A 376 -39.32 -18.01 -31.02
N ALA A 377 -38.95 -19.29 -31.02
CA ALA A 377 -38.49 -20.02 -29.87
C ALA A 377 -37.26 -20.84 -30.29
N ALA A 378 -36.28 -20.87 -29.37
CA ALA A 378 -35.17 -21.81 -29.25
C ALA A 378 -34.02 -21.73 -30.29
N ARG A 379 -32.85 -21.31 -29.79
CA ARG A 379 -31.57 -21.95 -30.16
C ARG A 379 -30.68 -22.05 -28.93
N ARG A 380 -30.82 -23.17 -28.23
CA ARG A 380 -29.86 -23.72 -27.27
C ARG A 380 -28.95 -24.65 -28.09
N VAL A 381 -27.64 -24.46 -28.05
CA VAL A 381 -26.65 -25.37 -28.67
C VAL A 381 -25.78 -25.89 -27.55
N ASP A 382 -26.07 -27.13 -27.15
CA ASP A 382 -25.10 -28.04 -26.57
C ASP A 382 -24.34 -28.69 -27.74
N SER A 383 -23.03 -28.84 -27.60
CA SER A 383 -22.24 -29.75 -28.43
C SER A 383 -21.00 -30.16 -27.65
N ASP A 384 -21.16 -31.23 -26.86
CA ASP A 384 -20.07 -32.13 -26.50
C ASP A 384 -19.92 -33.20 -27.60
N GLU A 385 -18.68 -33.69 -27.68
CA GLU A 385 -18.27 -35.00 -28.23
C GLU A 385 -18.15 -35.18 -29.76
N ALA A 386 -16.91 -35.08 -30.27
CA ALA A 386 -16.38 -36.04 -31.23
C ALA A 386 -14.84 -36.10 -31.20
N SER A 387 -14.37 -37.21 -30.64
CA SER A 387 -13.04 -37.81 -30.76
C SER A 387 -12.45 -37.82 -32.18
N GLN A 388 -11.18 -37.41 -32.33
CA GLN A 388 -10.31 -38.01 -33.34
C GLN A 388 -8.81 -37.96 -32.97
N LYS A 389 -8.14 -39.07 -33.29
CA LYS A 389 -6.85 -39.57 -32.84
C LYS A 389 -5.66 -39.04 -33.66
N MET A 390 -4.51 -38.84 -32.97
CA MET A 390 -3.09 -39.07 -33.40
C MET A 390 -2.53 -38.29 -34.62
N PRO A 391 -1.18 -38.17 -34.84
CA PRO A 391 -0.07 -38.95 -34.27
C PRO A 391 1.17 -38.16 -33.77
N ILE A 392 2.07 -38.96 -33.19
CA ILE A 392 3.47 -38.74 -32.79
C ILE A 392 4.40 -38.55 -34.02
N ALA A 393 5.55 -37.89 -33.78
CA ALA A 393 6.85 -37.92 -34.51
C ALA A 393 7.22 -36.56 -35.16
N ARG A 394 8.47 -36.08 -35.28
CA ARG A 394 9.83 -36.47 -34.87
C ARG A 394 10.76 -35.30 -35.30
N VAL A 395 11.88 -35.11 -34.59
CA VAL A 395 13.24 -34.76 -35.10
C VAL A 395 13.48 -33.37 -35.72
N TYR A 396 14.40 -32.59 -35.09
CA TYR A 396 15.71 -32.12 -35.60
C TYR A 396 16.51 -31.61 -34.37
N ALA A 397 17.50 -32.37 -33.86
CA ALA A 397 18.93 -32.32 -34.21
C ALA A 397 19.58 -30.94 -33.93
N ALA A 398 20.30 -30.79 -32.82
CA ALA A 398 21.76 -30.99 -32.71
C ALA A 398 22.60 -29.90 -33.43
N ARG A 399 23.26 -29.06 -32.64
CA ARG A 399 24.53 -28.44 -33.03
C ARG A 399 25.49 -28.44 -31.83
N ARG A 400 26.30 -29.49 -31.78
CA ARG A 400 27.58 -29.56 -31.07
C ARG A 400 28.58 -28.80 -31.95
N VAL A 401 29.28 -27.82 -31.41
CA VAL A 401 30.53 -27.29 -31.97
C VAL A 401 31.56 -27.44 -30.87
N ASP A 402 32.32 -28.52 -30.95
CA ASP A 402 33.67 -28.58 -30.41
C ASP A 402 34.59 -27.93 -31.44
N SER A 403 35.45 -27.03 -31.01
CA SER A 403 36.78 -26.88 -31.58
C SER A 403 37.66 -26.15 -30.57
N ASP A 404 38.62 -26.92 -30.06
CA ASP A 404 39.79 -26.52 -29.30
C ASP A 404 40.50 -25.28 -29.88
N GLU A 405 41.02 -24.42 -29.01
CA GLU A 405 42.30 -23.76 -29.26
C GLU A 405 42.94 -23.28 -27.94
N THR A 406 43.77 -24.15 -27.40
CA THR A 406 45.16 -23.93 -26.95
C THR A 406 45.69 -22.52 -26.59
N TYR A 407 46.37 -22.50 -25.43
CA TYR A 407 47.55 -21.69 -25.05
C TYR A 407 47.38 -20.18 -24.85
N TRP A 408 47.61 -19.69 -23.63
CA TRP A 408 48.91 -19.15 -23.17
C TRP A 408 48.81 -18.73 -21.69
N SER A 409 49.71 -19.28 -20.87
CA SER A 409 50.29 -18.67 -19.66
C SER A 409 51.71 -18.25 -20.05
N PRO A 410 52.44 -17.37 -19.33
CA PRO A 410 52.35 -17.01 -17.92
C PRO A 410 51.82 -15.61 -17.61
#